data_AF-A0A8T6G7P3-F1
#
_entry.id   AF-A0A8T6G7P3-F1
#
_cell.length_a   1.000
_cell.length_b   1.000
_cell.length_c   1.000
_cell.angle_alpha   90.00
_cell.angle_beta   90.00
_cell.angle_gamma   90.00
#
_symmetry.space_group_name_H-M   'P 1'
#
loop_
_entity.id
_entity.type
_entity.pdbx_description
1 polymer ?
#
loop_
_entity_poly.entity_id
_entity_poly.type
_entity_poly.pdbx_seq_one_letter_code
_entity_poly.pdbx_strand_id
1 'polypeptide(L)'
;MPLRFTWIGRRLVYVGLFILGGVIFAACGHTATETAAAPAQSQPAPISASPAAADAAARAKTDSTATQSAVTAPSVQSPSRSAPAQTLPTVEPTTVAIPTATSAPLQQMAGTITTSPTPDTQPVPTAAPIVTTDSERSSVTPDPDYERALNAARLSTNGWDTDFSLHTVPYSQIRFVIPRDNIPSIDVPKFVAPSEAAWLKDVEPVVSLDIDGDARAYPLQILTWHEIVNDTVGGVPVSVTFCPLCNSAIAFDRRLDGEVLEFGVSGNLRNSDLIMYDRQTHTWWQQFTGEGIVGEHAGRMLEYLPASIVSFADFSRAHPDGKVLSRETGFTRQYGRNPYAGYDTYDGNPFLFNGDLDGRLLPVERVIAVSMDGVDLAFPLSVLQEERVINYEVGERQIAVFHKFGTTSALDASAIAESRDVGAAGVFDAVLDGQTLTFGAEEDRIVDDQTGSAWDIFGNATDGPLAGKKLTPVVHGNHFWFAWAVFKPDTILYQGEDGA
;
A
#
# COMPACT_ATOMS: atom_id res chain seq x y z
N MET A 1 -10.03 -22.85 39.35
CA MET A 1 -11.22 -23.39 40.06
C MET A 1 -11.63 -24.68 39.39
N PRO A 2 -12.00 -25.77 40.12
CA PRO A 2 -12.42 -26.99 39.47
C PRO A 2 -13.88 -26.85 38.99
N LEU A 3 -14.13 -27.21 37.75
CA LEU A 3 -15.47 -27.27 37.16
C LEU A 3 -16.26 -28.40 37.83
N ARG A 4 -17.45 -28.10 38.36
CA ARG A 4 -18.38 -29.12 38.86
C ARG A 4 -19.49 -29.33 37.84
N PHE A 5 -19.66 -30.58 37.42
CA PHE A 5 -20.78 -31.03 36.62
C PHE A 5 -21.83 -31.68 37.53
N THR A 6 -23.10 -31.42 37.27
CA THR A 6 -24.21 -32.07 37.98
C THR A 6 -25.18 -32.70 36.99
N TRP A 7 -25.67 -33.89 37.33
CA TRP A 7 -26.63 -34.63 36.52
C TRP A 7 -28.06 -34.22 36.87
N ILE A 8 -28.88 -33.97 35.85
CA ILE A 8 -30.34 -33.87 35.99
C ILE A 8 -30.95 -34.82 34.95
N GLY A 9 -31.45 -35.97 35.41
CA GLY A 9 -31.87 -37.06 34.52
C GLY A 9 -30.70 -37.66 33.73
N ARG A 10 -30.91 -38.01 32.45
CA ARG A 10 -29.89 -38.62 31.57
C ARG A 10 -29.06 -37.61 30.74
N ARG A 11 -29.02 -36.34 31.13
CA ARG A 11 -28.19 -35.33 30.45
C ARG A 11 -27.28 -34.59 31.44
N LEU A 12 -26.06 -34.31 30.99
CA LEU A 12 -25.04 -33.54 31.71
C LEU A 12 -25.25 -32.05 31.42
N VAL A 13 -25.39 -31.22 32.46
CA VAL A 13 -25.61 -29.77 32.30
C VAL A 13 -24.50 -28.99 33.01
N TYR A 14 -24.04 -27.93 32.34
CA TYR A 14 -23.02 -26.99 32.83
C TYR A 14 -23.68 -25.85 33.63
N VAL A 15 -23.15 -25.50 34.80
CA VAL A 15 -23.62 -24.35 35.59
C VAL A 15 -22.43 -23.45 35.87
N GLY A 16 -22.38 -22.30 35.19
CA GLY A 16 -21.41 -21.23 35.45
C GLY A 16 -22.02 -20.18 36.37
N LEU A 17 -21.38 -19.90 37.50
CA LEU A 17 -21.78 -18.85 38.44
C LEU A 17 -20.94 -17.59 38.16
N PHE A 18 -21.58 -16.48 37.76
CA PHE A 18 -20.94 -15.16 37.68
C PHE A 18 -21.56 -14.24 38.73
N ILE A 19 -20.71 -13.57 39.51
CA ILE A 19 -21.11 -12.50 40.44
C ILE A 19 -20.54 -11.19 39.88
N LEU A 20 -21.43 -10.30 39.44
CA LEU A 20 -21.15 -8.87 39.30
C LEU A 20 -22.40 -8.09 39.75
N GLY A 21 -22.25 -7.20 40.74
CA GLY A 21 -23.25 -6.17 41.02
C GLY A 21 -24.53 -6.57 41.78
N GLY A 22 -24.50 -7.58 42.65
CA GLY A 22 -25.48 -7.69 43.75
C GLY A 22 -26.95 -8.00 43.39
N VAL A 23 -27.25 -8.55 42.20
CA VAL A 23 -28.60 -9.05 41.85
C VAL A 23 -28.50 -10.38 41.10
N ILE A 24 -29.28 -11.39 41.52
CA ILE A 24 -29.33 -12.72 40.91
C ILE A 24 -30.35 -12.71 39.76
N PHE A 25 -29.93 -13.04 38.54
CA PHE A 25 -30.82 -13.38 37.44
C PHE A 25 -30.64 -14.85 37.03
N ALA A 26 -31.74 -15.60 36.96
CA ALA A 26 -31.81 -16.92 36.36
C ALA A 26 -32.51 -16.80 35.00
N ALA A 27 -31.81 -17.11 33.91
CA ALA A 27 -32.41 -17.20 32.58
C ALA A 27 -32.23 -18.61 32.03
N CYS A 28 -33.36 -19.27 31.73
CA CYS A 28 -33.44 -20.56 31.04
C CYS A 28 -34.02 -20.30 29.64
N GLY A 29 -33.32 -20.71 28.58
CA GLY A 29 -33.81 -20.67 27.21
C GLY A 29 -33.56 -22.01 26.51
N HIS A 30 -34.63 -22.70 26.13
CA HIS A 30 -34.63 -23.96 25.41
C HIS A 30 -34.64 -23.74 23.89
N THR A 31 -33.94 -24.61 23.16
CA THR A 31 -34.01 -24.80 21.71
C THR A 31 -35.27 -25.58 21.31
N ALA A 32 -35.97 -25.15 20.26
CA ALA A 32 -36.98 -25.94 19.56
C ALA A 32 -36.82 -25.82 18.03
N THR A 33 -37.01 -26.96 17.37
CA THR A 33 -36.80 -27.30 15.96
C THR A 33 -37.98 -26.93 15.02
N GLU A 34 -37.62 -26.80 13.74
CA GLU A 34 -38.42 -26.69 12.50
C GLU A 34 -39.88 -27.20 12.46
N THR A 35 -40.76 -26.43 11.80
CA THR A 35 -41.64 -26.94 10.73
C THR A 35 -42.11 -25.81 9.79
N ALA A 36 -42.22 -26.12 8.50
CA ALA A 36 -42.49 -25.22 7.37
C ALA A 36 -43.94 -24.70 7.27
N ALA A 37 -44.10 -23.47 6.72
CA ALA A 37 -45.06 -23.07 5.67
C ALA A 37 -45.15 -21.53 5.53
N ALA A 38 -44.91 -21.02 4.31
CA ALA A 38 -45.41 -19.73 3.80
C ALA A 38 -46.83 -19.95 3.18
N PRO A 39 -47.64 -18.93 2.76
CA PRO A 39 -47.30 -17.53 2.45
C PRO A 39 -48.32 -16.46 2.89
N ALA A 40 -47.99 -15.18 2.72
CA ALA A 40 -48.82 -14.09 2.14
C ALA A 40 -48.52 -12.68 2.71
N GLN A 41 -48.04 -11.82 1.81
CA GLN A 41 -48.34 -10.39 1.59
C GLN A 41 -48.94 -9.53 2.73
N SER A 42 -48.27 -8.42 3.05
CA SER A 42 -48.76 -7.06 2.79
C SER A 42 -47.80 -5.99 3.37
N GLN A 43 -47.41 -5.03 2.52
CA GLN A 43 -46.90 -3.72 2.93
C GLN A 43 -48.08 -2.81 3.36
N PRO A 44 -47.80 -1.69 4.04
CA PRO A 44 -47.82 -0.43 3.29
C PRO A 44 -46.64 0.50 3.61
N ALA A 45 -46.38 1.38 2.64
CA ALA A 45 -45.39 2.46 2.65
C ALA A 45 -45.98 3.77 3.26
N PRO A 46 -45.39 4.97 3.05
CA PRO A 46 -44.63 5.72 4.05
C PRO A 46 -45.33 7.02 4.49
N ILE A 47 -44.80 7.71 5.51
CA ILE A 47 -45.17 9.10 5.81
C ILE A 47 -43.89 9.94 5.94
N SER A 48 -43.78 10.94 5.05
CA SER A 48 -42.83 12.04 5.13
C SER A 48 -43.36 13.14 6.04
N ALA A 49 -42.45 13.92 6.64
CA ALA A 49 -42.44 15.40 6.66
C ALA A 49 -41.56 15.93 7.82
N SER A 50 -40.48 16.60 7.45
CA SER A 50 -39.99 17.83 8.12
C SER A 50 -40.88 19.01 7.63
N PRO A 51 -40.91 20.23 8.23
CA PRO A 51 -39.72 21.03 8.56
C PRO A 51 -39.80 22.03 9.75
N ALA A 52 -38.62 22.62 10.04
CA ALA A 52 -38.36 23.99 10.56
C ALA A 52 -38.76 24.32 12.02
N ALA A 53 -38.22 25.32 12.72
CA ALA A 53 -36.97 26.09 12.77
C ALA A 53 -37.13 27.06 13.95
N ALA A 54 -36.04 27.43 14.62
CA ALA A 54 -35.83 28.61 15.49
C ALA A 54 -36.72 28.80 16.75
N ASP A 55 -36.12 28.99 17.94
CA ASP A 55 -35.75 30.34 18.42
C ASP A 55 -34.97 30.32 19.76
N ALA A 56 -34.48 31.50 20.10
CA ALA A 56 -33.40 31.92 20.98
C ALA A 56 -33.45 31.65 22.52
N ALA A 57 -32.22 31.57 23.06
CA ALA A 57 -31.67 32.30 24.22
C ALA A 57 -32.02 31.98 25.71
N ALA A 58 -30.91 31.81 26.45
CA ALA A 58 -30.57 32.39 27.76
C ALA A 58 -30.69 31.54 29.05
N ARG A 59 -29.48 31.28 29.62
CA ARG A 59 -29.05 31.27 31.04
C ARG A 59 -29.88 30.47 32.06
N ALA A 60 -29.24 29.47 32.68
CA ALA A 60 -28.79 29.52 34.08
C ALA A 60 -28.05 28.23 34.49
N LYS A 61 -27.13 28.41 35.45
CA LYS A 61 -26.24 27.42 36.08
C LYS A 61 -26.99 26.30 36.79
N THR A 62 -26.43 25.09 36.77
CA THR A 62 -26.35 24.20 37.94
C THR A 62 -25.20 23.19 37.79
N ASP A 63 -24.46 23.02 38.89
CA ASP A 63 -23.46 21.97 39.11
C ASP A 63 -24.05 20.57 38.95
N SER A 64 -23.26 19.64 38.38
CA SER A 64 -23.22 18.26 38.85
C SER A 64 -22.01 17.54 38.30
N THR A 65 -21.11 17.20 39.22
CA THR A 65 -20.12 16.11 39.17
C THR A 65 -20.58 14.89 38.36
N ALA A 66 -19.75 14.44 37.43
CA ALA A 66 -19.83 13.11 36.83
C ALA A 66 -18.43 12.48 36.73
N THR A 67 -18.30 11.36 37.42
CA THR A 67 -17.18 10.47 37.60
C THR A 67 -16.69 9.91 36.26
N GLN A 68 -15.41 10.13 35.92
CA GLN A 68 -14.73 9.39 34.84
C GLN A 68 -14.30 8.02 35.36
N SER A 69 -14.86 6.95 34.77
CA SER A 69 -14.26 5.61 34.84
C SER A 69 -13.30 5.46 33.66
N ALA A 70 -12.02 5.63 33.95
CA ALA A 70 -10.93 5.28 33.04
C ALA A 70 -10.77 3.75 32.98
N VAL A 71 -10.72 3.20 31.76
CA VAL A 71 -10.27 1.83 31.52
C VAL A 71 -8.78 1.89 31.20
N THR A 72 -8.01 1.28 32.09
CA THR A 72 -6.54 1.25 32.10
C THR A 72 -6.01 0.26 31.05
N ALA A 73 -5.18 0.73 30.12
CA ALA A 73 -4.27 -0.11 29.33
C ALA A 73 -2.91 -0.20 30.06
N PRO A 74 -2.16 -1.32 29.96
CA PRO A 74 -0.96 -1.53 30.75
C PRO A 74 0.20 -0.65 30.26
N SER A 75 0.77 0.12 31.20
CA SER A 75 1.97 0.91 31.01
C SER A 75 3.23 0.03 31.06
N VAL A 76 4.05 0.09 30.01
CA VAL A 76 5.40 -0.47 30.00
C VAL A 76 6.34 0.61 30.56
N GLN A 77 6.94 0.33 31.72
CA GLN A 77 7.97 1.18 32.32
C GLN A 77 9.34 0.88 31.68
N SER A 78 9.95 1.90 31.09
CA SER A 78 11.35 1.87 30.64
C SER A 78 12.30 2.06 31.83
N PRO A 79 13.31 1.20 32.03
CA PRO A 79 14.40 1.51 32.95
C PRO A 79 15.50 2.31 32.22
N SER A 80 15.76 3.53 32.70
CA SER A 80 16.93 4.33 32.35
C SER A 80 18.20 3.72 32.96
N ARG A 81 19.13 3.24 32.14
CA ARG A 81 20.55 3.12 32.51
C ARG A 81 21.44 3.44 31.32
N SER A 82 22.20 4.52 31.48
CA SER A 82 23.33 4.92 30.67
C SER A 82 24.50 3.94 30.84
N ALA A 83 25.11 3.50 29.74
CA ALA A 83 26.38 2.80 29.69
C ALA A 83 27.24 3.38 28.54
N PRO A 84 28.58 3.42 28.67
CA PRO A 84 29.44 4.27 27.86
C PRO A 84 29.79 3.67 26.49
N ALA A 85 30.13 4.55 25.55
CA ALA A 85 30.54 4.25 24.19
C ALA A 85 31.75 3.30 24.13
N GLN A 86 31.65 2.27 23.29
CA GLN A 86 32.76 1.42 22.89
C GLN A 86 33.14 1.74 21.44
N THR A 87 34.41 2.06 21.23
CA THR A 87 35.06 2.31 19.94
C THR A 87 35.15 1.02 19.11
N LEU A 88 34.63 1.04 17.88
CA LEU A 88 34.82 -0.02 16.88
C LEU A 88 36.13 0.22 16.09
N PRO A 89 36.85 -0.85 15.67
CA PRO A 89 38.08 -0.72 14.90
C PRO A 89 37.81 -0.43 13.42
N THR A 90 38.62 0.46 12.85
CA THR A 90 38.66 0.82 11.43
C THR A 90 39.22 -0.33 10.59
N VAL A 91 38.52 -0.72 9.52
CA VAL A 91 39.05 -1.62 8.48
C VAL A 91 39.18 -0.81 7.20
N GLU A 92 40.40 -0.72 6.65
CA GLU A 92 40.69 -0.05 5.38
C GLU A 92 40.14 -0.83 4.18
N PRO A 93 39.55 -0.17 3.17
CA PRO A 93 39.09 -0.86 1.97
C PRO A 93 40.27 -1.23 1.05
N THR A 94 40.30 -2.50 0.64
CA THR A 94 41.20 -3.02 -0.40
C THR A 94 40.60 -2.74 -1.78
N THR A 95 41.27 -1.94 -2.60
CA THR A 95 40.86 -1.57 -3.96
C THR A 95 40.99 -2.77 -4.91
N VAL A 96 39.92 -3.14 -5.61
CA VAL A 96 39.95 -4.05 -6.78
C VAL A 96 39.69 -3.21 -8.03
N ALA A 97 40.66 -3.22 -8.94
CA ALA A 97 40.61 -2.46 -10.19
C ALA A 97 39.73 -3.14 -11.25
N ILE A 98 38.88 -2.37 -11.93
CA ILE A 98 38.12 -2.78 -13.12
C ILE A 98 38.82 -2.18 -14.36
N PRO A 99 39.05 -2.95 -15.45
CA PRO A 99 39.81 -2.49 -16.60
C PRO A 99 39.01 -1.52 -17.49
N THR A 100 39.68 -0.45 -17.90
CA THR A 100 39.20 0.62 -18.79
C THR A 100 39.06 0.13 -20.23
N ALA A 101 37.88 0.27 -20.84
CA ALA A 101 37.69 0.08 -22.27
C ALA A 101 38.18 1.32 -23.04
N THR A 102 39.11 1.11 -23.98
CA THR A 102 39.74 2.14 -24.81
C THR A 102 38.85 2.45 -26.01
N SER A 103 38.53 3.72 -26.21
CA SER A 103 37.85 4.25 -27.39
C SER A 103 38.81 4.39 -28.58
N ALA A 104 38.33 4.05 -29.78
CA ALA A 104 38.97 4.34 -31.06
C ALA A 104 38.01 5.14 -31.96
N PRO A 105 38.51 6.02 -32.85
CA PRO A 105 37.70 7.08 -33.45
C PRO A 105 37.02 6.68 -34.76
N LEU A 106 35.78 7.16 -34.95
CA LEU A 106 35.01 7.07 -36.20
C LEU A 106 35.51 8.08 -37.24
N GLN A 107 35.79 7.60 -38.44
CA GLN A 107 36.09 8.42 -39.62
C GLN A 107 34.81 8.92 -40.31
N GLN A 108 34.82 10.20 -40.66
CA GLN A 108 33.86 10.90 -41.51
C GLN A 108 33.75 10.28 -42.92
N MET A 109 32.52 10.15 -43.41
CA MET A 109 32.22 10.21 -44.85
C MET A 109 31.11 11.24 -45.06
N ALA A 110 31.45 12.26 -45.85
CA ALA A 110 30.56 13.31 -46.31
C ALA A 110 29.69 12.82 -47.48
N GLY A 111 28.42 13.24 -47.50
CA GLY A 111 27.50 13.08 -48.62
C GLY A 111 26.50 14.24 -48.65
N THR A 112 26.49 14.97 -49.76
CA THR A 112 25.85 16.27 -49.94
C THR A 112 24.35 16.18 -50.30
N ILE A 113 23.54 16.96 -49.59
CA ILE A 113 22.27 17.67 -49.87
C ILE A 113 21.49 17.31 -51.16
N THR A 114 20.17 17.08 -51.02
CA THR A 114 19.14 17.57 -51.96
C THR A 114 17.83 17.85 -51.21
N THR A 115 17.20 18.98 -51.52
CA THR A 115 16.03 19.59 -50.87
C THR A 115 14.68 19.24 -51.52
N SER A 116 13.66 19.10 -50.66
CA SER A 116 12.20 19.37 -50.83
C SER A 116 11.33 18.37 -51.65
N PRO A 117 9.98 18.35 -51.49
CA PRO A 117 9.09 19.05 -50.54
C PRO A 117 8.15 18.12 -49.71
N THR A 118 7.43 18.73 -48.76
CA THR A 118 6.34 18.19 -47.93
C THR A 118 5.20 17.55 -48.74
N PRO A 119 4.54 16.51 -48.21
CA PRO A 119 3.08 16.59 -48.11
C PRO A 119 2.47 16.00 -46.83
N ASP A 120 1.45 16.72 -46.36
CA ASP A 120 0.21 16.28 -45.73
C ASP A 120 0.20 15.28 -44.55
N THR A 121 -0.15 15.90 -43.43
CA THR A 121 -0.87 15.42 -42.25
C THR A 121 -1.77 14.20 -42.47
N GLN A 122 -1.39 13.07 -41.86
CA GLN A 122 -2.29 11.98 -41.48
C GLN A 122 -2.07 11.71 -39.99
N PRO A 123 -3.13 11.54 -39.18
CA PRO A 123 -2.97 11.25 -37.76
C PRO A 123 -2.34 9.86 -37.59
N VAL A 124 -1.23 9.81 -36.86
CA VAL A 124 -0.61 8.56 -36.41
C VAL A 124 -1.61 7.85 -35.51
N PRO A 125 -1.98 6.58 -35.77
CA PRO A 125 -2.85 5.86 -34.87
C PRO A 125 -2.13 5.63 -33.55
N THR A 126 -2.78 6.03 -32.46
CA THR A 126 -2.48 5.62 -31.08
C THR A 126 -2.11 4.14 -31.07
N ALA A 127 -0.89 3.84 -30.61
CA ALA A 127 -0.45 2.47 -30.41
C ALA A 127 -1.41 1.80 -29.42
N ALA A 128 -2.30 0.96 -29.93
CA ALA A 128 -3.05 0.02 -29.13
C ALA A 128 -2.07 -0.90 -28.40
N PRO A 129 -2.38 -1.33 -27.17
CA PRO A 129 -1.51 -2.22 -26.43
C PRO A 129 -1.30 -3.49 -27.25
N ILE A 130 -0.03 -3.84 -27.46
CA ILE A 130 0.37 -5.11 -28.04
C ILE A 130 -0.13 -6.17 -27.05
N VAL A 131 -1.23 -6.84 -27.40
CA VAL A 131 -1.67 -8.03 -26.70
C VAL A 131 -0.65 -9.12 -27.00
N THR A 132 0.33 -9.27 -26.12
CA THR A 132 1.19 -10.45 -26.06
C THR A 132 0.31 -11.62 -25.65
N THR A 133 -0.12 -12.39 -26.65
CA THR A 133 -0.73 -13.71 -26.43
C THR A 133 0.40 -14.69 -26.18
N ASP A 134 0.89 -14.74 -24.95
CA ASP A 134 1.61 -15.91 -24.46
C ASP A 134 1.04 -16.29 -23.09
N SER A 135 -0.01 -17.10 -23.14
CA SER A 135 -0.61 -17.76 -21.99
C SER A 135 0.27 -18.97 -21.66
N GLU A 136 1.42 -18.72 -21.02
CA GLU A 136 2.05 -19.75 -20.20
C GLU A 136 1.20 -19.92 -18.95
N ARG A 137 0.27 -20.87 -19.01
CA ARG A 137 -0.36 -21.46 -17.84
C ARG A 137 0.77 -21.81 -16.86
N SER A 138 0.66 -21.37 -15.60
CA SER A 138 1.71 -21.51 -14.60
C SER A 138 2.49 -22.84 -14.71
N SER A 139 3.80 -22.75 -14.79
CA SER A 139 4.73 -23.87 -14.88
C SER A 139 4.98 -24.57 -13.54
N VAL A 140 4.24 -24.20 -12.48
CA VAL A 140 4.39 -24.81 -11.15
C VAL A 140 3.91 -26.26 -11.23
N THR A 141 4.82 -27.21 -10.96
CA THR A 141 4.48 -28.63 -10.90
C THR A 141 3.88 -28.95 -9.54
N PRO A 142 2.75 -29.67 -9.45
CA PRO A 142 2.17 -30.11 -8.19
C PRO A 142 3.18 -30.83 -7.29
N ASP A 143 3.34 -30.38 -6.05
CA ASP A 143 4.16 -31.01 -5.03
C ASP A 143 3.44 -32.24 -4.46
N PRO A 144 3.94 -33.47 -4.69
CA PRO A 144 3.30 -34.68 -4.18
C PRO A 144 3.39 -34.83 -2.66
N ASP A 145 4.26 -34.09 -1.97
CA ASP A 145 4.48 -34.14 -0.52
C ASP A 145 3.85 -32.92 0.21
N TYR A 146 3.03 -32.11 -0.48
CA TYR A 146 2.48 -30.86 0.05
C TYR A 146 1.74 -31.02 1.39
N GLU A 147 1.00 -32.12 1.59
CA GLU A 147 0.29 -32.39 2.85
C GLU A 147 1.25 -32.51 4.03
N ARG A 148 2.42 -33.12 3.83
CA ARG A 148 3.45 -33.23 4.87
C ARG A 148 4.00 -31.84 5.21
N ALA A 149 4.27 -31.02 4.20
CA ALA A 149 4.78 -29.67 4.37
C ALA A 149 3.76 -28.75 5.08
N LEU A 150 2.48 -28.80 4.70
CA LEU A 150 1.38 -28.10 5.37
C LEU A 150 1.28 -28.47 6.85
N ASN A 151 1.28 -29.77 7.15
CA ASN A 151 1.21 -30.28 8.52
C ASN A 151 2.42 -29.83 9.35
N ALA A 152 3.62 -29.83 8.76
CA ALA A 152 4.83 -29.33 9.43
C ALA A 152 4.77 -27.83 9.73
N ALA A 153 4.21 -27.03 8.80
CA ALA A 153 3.98 -25.60 8.97
C ALA A 153 2.83 -25.26 9.92
N ARG A 154 1.97 -26.23 10.26
CA ARG A 154 0.74 -26.05 11.06
C ARG A 154 -0.23 -25.02 10.43
N LEU A 155 -0.23 -24.95 9.11
CA LEU A 155 -1.08 -24.06 8.34
C LEU A 155 -2.47 -24.69 8.15
N SER A 156 -3.52 -23.98 8.51
CA SER A 156 -4.89 -24.47 8.35
C SER A 156 -5.38 -24.25 6.93
N THR A 157 -5.84 -25.32 6.28
CA THR A 157 -6.51 -25.27 4.97
C THR A 157 -8.04 -25.12 5.08
N ASN A 158 -8.60 -25.14 6.30
CA ASN A 158 -10.04 -25.03 6.50
C ASN A 158 -10.60 -23.72 5.94
N GLY A 159 -11.65 -23.83 5.12
CA GLY A 159 -12.33 -22.69 4.51
C GLY A 159 -11.73 -22.21 3.19
N TRP A 160 -10.72 -22.92 2.67
CA TRP A 160 -10.06 -22.64 1.41
C TRP A 160 -10.38 -23.73 0.37
N ASP A 161 -10.74 -23.30 -0.84
CA ASP A 161 -10.86 -24.18 -2.02
C ASP A 161 -9.57 -24.15 -2.87
N THR A 162 -8.46 -23.77 -2.24
CA THR A 162 -7.13 -23.61 -2.85
C THR A 162 -6.49 -24.96 -3.13
N ASP A 163 -5.90 -25.13 -4.31
CA ASP A 163 -5.00 -26.25 -4.59
C ASP A 163 -3.62 -26.04 -3.95
N PHE A 164 -3.45 -26.54 -2.72
CA PHE A 164 -2.18 -26.48 -2.00
C PHE A 164 -1.10 -27.44 -2.54
N SER A 165 -1.34 -28.20 -3.61
CA SER A 165 -0.22 -28.87 -4.28
C SER A 165 0.58 -27.89 -5.15
N LEU A 166 -0.04 -26.77 -5.54
CA LEU A 166 0.59 -25.71 -6.33
C LEU A 166 1.08 -24.60 -5.40
N HIS A 167 2.40 -24.49 -5.24
CA HIS A 167 3.01 -23.43 -4.43
C HIS A 167 4.40 -23.05 -4.96
N THR A 168 4.78 -21.79 -4.76
CA THR A 168 6.12 -21.27 -5.11
C THR A 168 6.97 -20.97 -3.88
N VAL A 169 6.38 -21.06 -2.68
CA VAL A 169 7.04 -20.75 -1.42
C VAL A 169 6.81 -21.87 -0.39
N PRO A 170 7.78 -22.16 0.49
CA PRO A 170 7.56 -23.09 1.58
C PRO A 170 6.47 -22.59 2.54
N TYR A 171 5.52 -23.46 2.91
CA TYR A 171 4.47 -23.14 3.89
C TYR A 171 4.99 -22.67 5.24
N SER A 172 6.21 -23.06 5.63
CA SER A 172 6.85 -22.61 6.86
C SER A 172 7.17 -21.10 6.87
N GLN A 173 7.17 -20.44 5.71
CA GLN A 173 7.33 -18.99 5.59
C GLN A 173 6.00 -18.23 5.75
N ILE A 174 4.87 -18.94 5.73
CA ILE A 174 3.54 -18.35 5.85
C ILE A 174 3.08 -18.44 7.30
N ARG A 175 2.64 -17.30 7.83
CA ARG A 175 2.18 -17.15 9.20
C ARG A 175 0.71 -16.78 9.21
N PHE A 176 -0.11 -17.63 9.81
CA PHE A 176 -1.48 -17.27 10.19
C PHE A 176 -1.46 -16.23 11.32
N VAL A 177 -2.23 -15.16 11.17
CA VAL A 177 -2.37 -14.09 12.19
C VAL A 177 -3.81 -13.94 12.63
N ILE A 178 -4.72 -13.77 11.66
CA ILE A 178 -6.16 -13.58 11.89
C ILE A 178 -6.97 -14.37 10.87
N PRO A 179 -8.26 -14.64 11.12
CA PRO A 179 -9.13 -15.28 10.13
C PRO A 179 -9.24 -14.46 8.83
N ARG A 180 -9.48 -15.15 7.71
CA ARG A 180 -9.81 -14.55 6.42
C ARG A 180 -10.90 -13.48 6.56
N ASP A 181 -10.73 -12.37 5.85
CA ASP A 181 -11.64 -11.21 5.82
C ASP A 181 -11.89 -10.54 7.18
N ASN A 182 -11.08 -10.83 8.21
CA ASN A 182 -11.19 -10.12 9.49
C ASN A 182 -10.82 -8.63 9.36
N ILE A 183 -9.99 -8.31 8.37
CA ILE A 183 -9.83 -6.98 7.79
C ILE A 183 -10.62 -7.00 6.47
N PRO A 184 -11.80 -6.37 6.40
CA PRO A 184 -12.64 -6.46 5.22
C PRO A 184 -12.12 -5.55 4.11
N SER A 185 -11.98 -6.06 2.88
CA SER A 185 -11.73 -5.23 1.70
C SER A 185 -12.93 -4.33 1.38
N ILE A 186 -12.71 -3.30 0.57
CA ILE A 186 -13.78 -2.47 0.00
C ILE A 186 -13.98 -2.88 -1.45
N ASP A 187 -15.11 -3.52 -1.74
CA ASP A 187 -15.38 -4.09 -3.08
C ASP A 187 -16.39 -3.23 -3.90
N VAL A 188 -17.04 -2.27 -3.25
CA VAL A 188 -17.95 -1.31 -3.87
C VAL A 188 -17.59 0.09 -3.38
N PRO A 189 -16.44 0.64 -3.80
CA PRO A 189 -15.96 1.93 -3.33
C PRO A 189 -16.90 3.06 -3.76
N LYS A 190 -17.12 4.00 -2.84
CA LYS A 190 -17.86 5.23 -3.10
C LYS A 190 -16.90 6.39 -3.05
N PHE A 191 -17.13 7.38 -3.90
CA PHE A 191 -16.24 8.53 -4.02
C PHE A 191 -16.99 9.84 -3.81
N VAL A 192 -16.26 10.83 -3.33
CA VAL A 192 -16.69 12.23 -3.20
C VAL A 192 -15.68 13.13 -3.91
N ALA A 193 -16.07 14.36 -4.22
CA ALA A 193 -15.13 15.34 -4.74
C ALA A 193 -14.12 15.76 -3.66
N PRO A 194 -12.92 16.27 -4.02
CA PRO A 194 -11.94 16.71 -3.03
C PRO A 194 -12.49 17.81 -2.10
N SER A 195 -13.30 18.72 -2.65
CA SER A 195 -13.97 19.78 -1.87
C SER A 195 -14.97 19.28 -0.82
N GLU A 196 -15.47 18.05 -0.95
CA GLU A 196 -16.40 17.41 -0.01
C GLU A 196 -15.68 16.58 1.06
N ALA A 197 -14.38 16.34 0.89
CA ALA A 197 -13.57 15.52 1.79
C ALA A 197 -12.96 16.32 2.98
N ALA A 198 -13.69 17.28 3.54
CA ALA A 198 -13.21 18.15 4.64
C ALA A 198 -12.80 17.41 5.94
N TRP A 199 -13.11 16.11 6.03
CA TRP A 199 -12.69 15.20 7.11
C TRP A 199 -11.26 14.68 6.95
N LEU A 200 -10.66 14.82 5.78
CA LEU A 200 -9.29 14.48 5.44
C LEU A 200 -8.47 15.78 5.45
N LYS A 201 -7.42 15.85 6.27
CA LYS A 201 -6.56 17.03 6.34
C LYS A 201 -5.60 17.08 5.16
N ASP A 202 -5.28 18.30 4.74
CA ASP A 202 -4.38 18.63 3.64
C ASP A 202 -3.07 17.82 3.63
N VAL A 203 -2.47 17.62 4.80
CA VAL A 203 -1.18 16.92 4.96
C VAL A 203 -1.31 15.40 5.04
N GLU A 204 -2.52 14.86 5.20
CA GLU A 204 -2.71 13.42 5.35
C GLU A 204 -2.41 12.68 4.05
N PRO A 205 -1.76 11.50 4.13
CA PRO A 205 -1.36 10.73 2.97
C PRO A 205 -2.54 10.00 2.30
N VAL A 206 -2.55 10.05 0.97
CA VAL A 206 -3.43 9.27 0.09
C VAL A 206 -2.58 8.50 -0.90
N VAL A 207 -3.02 7.30 -1.29
CA VAL A 207 -2.52 6.66 -2.51
C VAL A 207 -3.21 7.36 -3.67
N SER A 208 -2.43 7.97 -4.56
CA SER A 208 -2.91 8.55 -5.81
C SER A 208 -2.71 7.56 -6.95
N LEU A 209 -3.77 7.34 -7.73
CA LEU A 209 -3.77 6.54 -8.96
C LEU A 209 -4.51 7.32 -10.04
N ASP A 210 -3.88 7.50 -11.20
CA ASP A 210 -4.47 8.18 -12.36
C ASP A 210 -4.31 7.30 -13.59
N ILE A 211 -5.43 6.87 -14.15
CA ILE A 211 -5.51 6.09 -15.39
C ILE A 211 -6.40 6.84 -16.34
N ASP A 212 -5.84 7.27 -17.47
CA ASP A 212 -6.54 8.00 -18.53
C ASP A 212 -7.33 9.24 -18.04
N GLY A 213 -6.81 9.93 -17.00
CA GLY A 213 -7.41 11.14 -16.43
C GLY A 213 -8.47 10.89 -15.37
N ASP A 214 -8.83 9.63 -15.07
CA ASP A 214 -9.72 9.29 -13.95
C ASP A 214 -8.93 9.19 -12.64
N ALA A 215 -8.48 10.33 -12.12
CA ALA A 215 -7.64 10.38 -10.92
C ALA A 215 -8.41 10.03 -9.63
N ARG A 216 -7.87 9.09 -8.84
CA ARG A 216 -8.40 8.59 -7.57
C ARG A 216 -7.42 8.80 -6.43
N ALA A 217 -7.96 9.25 -5.29
CA ALA A 217 -7.27 9.27 -4.02
C ALA A 217 -7.88 8.24 -3.06
N TYR A 218 -7.05 7.35 -2.53
CA TYR A 218 -7.40 6.36 -1.52
C TYR A 218 -6.69 6.72 -0.21
N PRO A 219 -7.39 7.37 0.75
CA PRO A 219 -6.74 7.85 1.96
C PRO A 219 -6.17 6.71 2.80
N LEU A 220 -4.91 6.82 3.24
CA LEU A 220 -4.30 5.80 4.11
C LEU A 220 -5.05 5.67 5.43
N GLN A 221 -5.71 6.73 5.87
CA GLN A 221 -6.58 6.67 7.04
C GLN A 221 -7.78 5.70 6.89
N ILE A 222 -8.15 5.33 5.66
CA ILE A 222 -9.11 4.26 5.34
C ILE A 222 -8.35 2.96 5.05
N LEU A 223 -7.32 3.00 4.20
CA LEU A 223 -6.60 1.79 3.80
C LEU A 223 -5.92 1.06 4.97
N THR A 224 -5.47 1.75 6.02
CA THR A 224 -4.95 1.11 7.25
C THR A 224 -5.97 0.18 7.94
N TRP A 225 -7.26 0.34 7.66
CA TRP A 225 -8.35 -0.46 8.24
C TRP A 225 -8.97 -1.49 7.28
N HIS A 226 -8.63 -1.42 6.00
CA HIS A 226 -9.26 -2.21 4.92
C HIS A 226 -8.25 -2.96 4.07
N GLU A 227 -7.02 -2.44 3.99
CA GLU A 227 -5.84 -2.94 3.27
C GLU A 227 -6.01 -3.13 1.75
N ILE A 228 -7.22 -3.33 1.24
CA ILE A 228 -7.52 -3.62 -0.17
C ILE A 228 -8.81 -2.89 -0.58
N VAL A 229 -8.76 -2.23 -1.74
CA VAL A 229 -9.92 -1.67 -2.44
C VAL A 229 -9.95 -2.23 -3.86
N ASN A 230 -10.99 -2.99 -4.19
CA ASN A 230 -11.27 -3.41 -5.57
C ASN A 230 -12.09 -2.30 -6.26
N ASP A 231 -11.56 -1.73 -7.34
CA ASP A 231 -12.15 -0.59 -8.03
C ASP A 231 -12.11 -0.75 -9.56
N THR A 232 -12.62 0.24 -10.29
CA THR A 232 -12.43 0.42 -11.72
C THR A 232 -12.12 1.89 -12.01
N VAL A 233 -10.92 2.13 -12.54
CA VAL A 233 -10.34 3.46 -12.75
C VAL A 233 -9.98 3.60 -14.22
N GLY A 234 -10.50 4.62 -14.90
CA GLY A 234 -10.27 4.77 -16.34
C GLY A 234 -10.77 3.59 -17.18
N GLY A 235 -11.68 2.77 -16.64
CA GLY A 235 -12.14 1.51 -17.27
C GLY A 235 -11.25 0.29 -17.00
N VAL A 236 -10.12 0.46 -16.30
CA VAL A 236 -9.24 -0.64 -15.87
C VAL A 236 -9.71 -1.16 -14.51
N PRO A 237 -10.01 -2.46 -14.38
CA PRO A 237 -10.23 -3.08 -13.08
C PRO A 237 -8.93 -3.07 -12.26
N VAL A 238 -8.95 -2.48 -11.06
CA VAL A 238 -7.75 -2.34 -10.23
C VAL A 238 -7.95 -2.88 -8.81
N SER A 239 -6.86 -3.31 -8.19
CA SER A 239 -6.78 -3.57 -6.74
C SER A 239 -5.77 -2.61 -6.12
N VAL A 240 -6.23 -1.66 -5.32
CA VAL A 240 -5.37 -0.72 -4.58
C VAL A 240 -5.17 -1.22 -3.18
N THR A 241 -3.93 -1.46 -2.80
CA THR A 241 -3.57 -2.16 -1.58
C THR A 241 -2.63 -1.33 -0.72
N PHE A 242 -2.72 -1.52 0.61
CA PHE A 242 -1.79 -0.93 1.56
C PHE A 242 -1.49 -1.92 2.69
N CYS A 243 -0.23 -2.33 2.83
CA CYS A 243 0.26 -3.05 4.00
C CYS A 243 0.89 -2.08 5.00
N PRO A 244 0.25 -1.76 6.14
CA PRO A 244 0.79 -0.83 7.12
C PRO A 244 2.07 -1.34 7.79
N LEU A 245 2.27 -2.66 7.87
CA LEU A 245 3.48 -3.25 8.45
C LEU A 245 4.73 -3.07 7.56
N CYS A 246 4.54 -2.85 6.27
CA CYS A 246 5.61 -2.71 5.28
C CYS A 246 5.69 -1.30 4.68
N ASN A 247 4.79 -0.39 5.08
CA ASN A 247 4.50 0.90 4.43
C ASN A 247 4.17 0.75 2.93
N SER A 248 3.82 -0.45 2.47
CA SER A 248 3.71 -0.79 1.05
C SER A 248 2.35 -0.39 0.49
N ALA A 249 2.28 0.65 -0.33
CA ALA A 249 1.11 0.98 -1.15
C ALA A 249 1.35 0.53 -2.59
N ILE A 250 0.52 -0.39 -3.09
CA ILE A 250 0.67 -0.96 -4.44
C ILE A 250 -0.70 -1.02 -5.12
N ALA A 251 -0.76 -0.60 -6.37
CA ALA A 251 -1.91 -0.79 -7.25
C ALA A 251 -1.61 -1.86 -8.30
N PHE A 252 -2.56 -2.77 -8.51
CA PHE A 252 -2.48 -3.81 -9.51
C PHE A 252 -3.60 -3.69 -10.53
N ASP A 253 -3.33 -4.02 -11.80
CA ASP A 253 -4.38 -4.47 -12.71
C ASP A 253 -4.81 -5.87 -12.25
N ARG A 254 -6.11 -6.03 -11.97
CA ARG A 254 -6.65 -7.31 -11.49
C ARG A 254 -7.16 -8.21 -12.63
N ARG A 255 -6.82 -7.89 -13.88
CA ARG A 255 -7.06 -8.76 -15.02
C ARG A 255 -5.94 -9.79 -15.15
N LEU A 256 -6.31 -11.06 -15.23
CA LEU A 256 -5.38 -12.16 -15.48
C LEU A 256 -6.01 -13.12 -16.49
N ASP A 257 -5.35 -13.34 -17.62
CA ASP A 257 -5.81 -14.22 -18.70
C ASP A 257 -7.28 -13.99 -19.16
N GLY A 258 -7.73 -12.74 -19.12
CA GLY A 258 -9.09 -12.36 -19.50
C GLY A 258 -10.15 -12.52 -18.40
N GLU A 259 -9.76 -12.97 -17.21
CA GLU A 259 -10.60 -12.93 -16.01
C GLU A 259 -10.30 -11.69 -15.17
N VAL A 260 -11.30 -11.18 -14.47
CA VAL A 260 -11.14 -10.07 -13.52
C VAL A 260 -11.20 -10.65 -12.10
N LEU A 261 -10.07 -10.67 -11.42
CA LEU A 261 -9.94 -11.17 -10.05
C LEU A 261 -10.49 -10.17 -9.03
N GLU A 262 -10.98 -10.66 -7.90
CA GLU A 262 -11.46 -9.83 -6.77
C GLU A 262 -10.73 -10.22 -5.49
N PHE A 263 -9.93 -9.28 -4.96
CA PHE A 263 -8.98 -9.58 -3.89
C PHE A 263 -9.53 -9.30 -2.49
N GLY A 264 -9.23 -10.19 -1.56
CA GLY A 264 -9.56 -10.05 -0.14
C GLY A 264 -8.33 -10.29 0.73
N VAL A 265 -8.46 -10.01 2.03
CA VAL A 265 -7.37 -10.19 3.00
C VAL A 265 -7.39 -11.63 3.52
N SER A 266 -6.32 -12.39 3.30
CA SER A 266 -6.27 -13.80 3.72
C SER A 266 -6.16 -13.98 5.23
N GLY A 267 -5.62 -12.97 5.92
CA GLY A 267 -5.26 -13.03 7.34
C GLY A 267 -3.92 -13.74 7.62
N ASN A 268 -3.24 -14.19 6.56
CA ASN A 268 -1.87 -14.70 6.61
C ASN A 268 -0.87 -13.60 6.21
N LEU A 269 0.37 -13.74 6.70
CA LEU A 269 1.51 -12.90 6.33
C LEU A 269 2.69 -13.76 5.89
N ARG A 270 3.55 -13.20 5.04
CA ARG A 270 4.89 -13.72 4.76
C ARG A 270 5.87 -12.55 4.79
N ASN A 271 6.93 -12.66 5.59
CA ASN A 271 7.88 -11.57 5.84
C ASN A 271 7.22 -10.26 6.34
N SER A 272 6.19 -10.38 7.20
CA SER A 272 5.27 -9.31 7.63
C SER A 272 4.41 -8.68 6.53
N ASP A 273 4.63 -9.03 5.28
CA ASP A 273 3.85 -8.54 4.17
C ASP A 273 2.51 -9.28 4.05
N LEU A 274 1.50 -8.53 3.63
CA LEU A 274 0.13 -8.98 3.43
C LEU A 274 0.09 -10.11 2.38
N ILE A 275 -0.57 -11.22 2.71
CA ILE A 275 -1.01 -12.18 1.72
C ILE A 275 -2.48 -11.88 1.38
N MET A 276 -2.73 -11.51 0.13
CA MET A 276 -4.07 -11.38 -0.43
C MET A 276 -4.59 -12.76 -0.85
N TYR A 277 -5.88 -12.86 -1.15
CA TYR A 277 -6.41 -13.99 -1.90
C TYR A 277 -7.42 -13.49 -2.95
N ASP A 278 -7.54 -14.18 -4.08
CA ASP A 278 -8.63 -13.93 -5.02
C ASP A 278 -9.85 -14.82 -4.71
N ARG A 279 -11.06 -14.28 -4.88
CA ARG A 279 -12.31 -15.00 -4.58
C ARG A 279 -12.68 -16.05 -5.63
N GLN A 280 -12.07 -16.00 -6.81
CA GLN A 280 -12.40 -16.83 -7.95
C GLN A 280 -11.84 -18.25 -7.77
N THR A 281 -10.56 -18.34 -7.39
CA THR A 281 -9.79 -19.57 -7.28
C THR A 281 -9.29 -19.83 -5.87
N HIS A 282 -9.46 -18.87 -4.95
CA HIS A 282 -8.85 -18.89 -3.63
C HIS A 282 -7.31 -19.01 -3.68
N THR A 283 -6.66 -18.59 -4.78
CA THR A 283 -5.20 -18.49 -4.82
C THR A 283 -4.75 -17.41 -3.84
N TRP A 284 -3.64 -17.65 -3.15
CA TRP A 284 -2.99 -16.70 -2.25
C TRP A 284 -1.93 -15.92 -3.01
N TRP A 285 -1.91 -14.61 -2.83
CA TRP A 285 -1.04 -13.70 -3.57
C TRP A 285 -0.20 -12.87 -2.62
N GLN A 286 1.11 -12.80 -2.84
CA GLN A 286 2.00 -11.92 -2.07
C GLN A 286 1.74 -10.47 -2.50
N GLN A 287 1.29 -9.60 -1.60
CA GLN A 287 1.00 -8.20 -1.93
C GLN A 287 2.24 -7.49 -2.45
N PHE A 288 3.40 -7.73 -1.85
CA PHE A 288 4.62 -7.03 -2.23
C PHE A 288 5.10 -7.35 -3.65
N THR A 289 5.08 -8.63 -4.04
CA THR A 289 5.62 -9.10 -5.33
C THR A 289 4.56 -9.27 -6.40
N GLY A 290 3.27 -9.19 -6.07
CA GLY A 290 2.17 -9.46 -7.01
C GLY A 290 2.11 -10.92 -7.48
N GLU A 291 2.89 -11.82 -6.88
CA GLU A 291 2.98 -13.22 -7.28
C GLU A 291 1.88 -14.05 -6.60
N GLY A 292 1.21 -14.92 -7.35
CA GLY A 292 0.42 -16.01 -6.78
C GLY A 292 1.38 -17.01 -6.13
N ILE A 293 1.27 -17.25 -4.83
CA ILE A 293 2.24 -18.07 -4.08
C ILE A 293 1.72 -19.45 -3.70
N VAL A 294 0.39 -19.64 -3.61
CA VAL A 294 -0.26 -20.92 -3.27
C VAL A 294 -1.63 -20.99 -3.95
N GLY A 295 -1.88 -21.98 -4.79
CA GLY A 295 -3.15 -22.18 -5.50
C GLY A 295 -3.03 -22.23 -7.02
N GLU A 296 -4.17 -22.16 -7.70
CA GLU A 296 -4.28 -22.29 -9.16
C GLU A 296 -3.38 -21.31 -9.93
N HIS A 297 -3.25 -20.08 -9.43
CA HIS A 297 -2.41 -19.05 -10.04
C HIS A 297 -1.01 -18.96 -9.43
N ALA A 298 -0.53 -20.00 -8.71
CA ALA A 298 0.84 -20.03 -8.19
C ALA A 298 1.86 -19.71 -9.30
N GLY A 299 2.86 -18.86 -9.07
CA GLY A 299 3.87 -18.43 -10.05
C GLY A 299 3.39 -17.42 -11.10
N ARG A 300 2.12 -17.02 -11.09
CA ARG A 300 1.61 -15.93 -11.96
C ARG A 300 1.87 -14.58 -11.30
N MET A 301 2.07 -13.56 -12.13
CA MET A 301 2.34 -12.19 -11.68
C MET A 301 1.19 -11.27 -12.04
N LEU A 302 0.78 -10.42 -11.12
CA LEU A 302 -0.10 -9.27 -11.39
C LEU A 302 0.71 -8.15 -12.04
N GLU A 303 0.05 -7.38 -12.91
CA GLU A 303 0.63 -6.17 -13.49
C GLU A 303 0.54 -5.02 -12.49
N TYR A 304 1.68 -4.39 -12.21
CA TYR A 304 1.77 -3.22 -11.35
C TYR A 304 1.34 -1.96 -12.10
N LEU A 305 0.60 -1.09 -11.41
CA LEU A 305 0.20 0.21 -11.91
C LEU A 305 0.95 1.31 -11.13
N PRO A 306 1.44 2.37 -11.80
CA PRO A 306 2.07 3.49 -11.10
C PRO A 306 1.10 4.16 -10.13
N ALA A 307 1.44 4.12 -8.84
CA ALA A 307 0.70 4.77 -7.78
C ALA A 307 1.69 5.35 -6.77
N SER A 308 1.35 6.50 -6.18
CA SER A 308 2.25 7.20 -5.25
C SER A 308 1.51 7.59 -3.97
N ILE A 309 2.23 7.57 -2.85
CA ILE A 309 1.73 8.14 -1.60
C ILE A 309 2.05 9.64 -1.60
N VAL A 310 1.00 10.46 -1.58
CA VAL A 310 1.09 11.93 -1.66
C VAL A 310 0.16 12.57 -0.63
N SER A 311 0.37 13.85 -0.32
CA SER A 311 -0.56 14.61 0.51
C SER A 311 -1.91 14.78 -0.19
N PHE A 312 -2.99 14.85 0.60
CA PHE A 312 -4.30 15.17 0.07
C PHE A 312 -4.34 16.55 -0.61
N ALA A 313 -3.58 17.53 -0.12
CA ALA A 313 -3.47 18.84 -0.72
C ALA A 313 -2.83 18.80 -2.11
N ASP A 314 -1.78 18.01 -2.30
CA ASP A 314 -1.14 17.87 -3.61
C ASP A 314 -2.09 17.16 -4.59
N PHE A 315 -2.74 16.07 -4.17
CA PHE A 315 -3.77 15.42 -4.98
C PHE A 315 -4.89 16.40 -5.38
N SER A 316 -5.45 17.13 -4.42
CA SER A 316 -6.56 18.06 -4.67
C SER A 316 -6.18 19.21 -5.60
N ARG A 317 -4.93 19.67 -5.54
CA ARG A 317 -4.42 20.73 -6.41
C ARG A 317 -4.21 20.25 -7.84
N ALA A 318 -3.62 19.06 -8.02
CA ALA A 318 -3.36 18.48 -9.33
C ALA A 318 -4.63 17.92 -9.99
N HIS A 319 -5.59 17.46 -9.18
CA HIS A 319 -6.81 16.81 -9.63
C HIS A 319 -8.05 17.42 -8.97
N PRO A 320 -8.43 18.67 -9.31
CA PRO A 320 -9.60 19.34 -8.73
C PRO A 320 -10.92 18.58 -9.02
N ASP A 321 -10.99 17.90 -10.16
CA ASP A 321 -12.11 17.03 -10.56
C ASP A 321 -11.89 15.55 -10.21
N GLY A 322 -10.81 15.25 -9.46
CA GLY A 322 -10.49 13.91 -9.00
C GLY A 322 -11.53 13.35 -8.03
N LYS A 323 -11.35 12.10 -7.62
CA LYS A 323 -12.31 11.40 -6.76
C LYS A 323 -11.62 10.84 -5.53
N VAL A 324 -12.13 11.17 -4.35
CA VAL A 324 -11.60 10.72 -3.06
C VAL A 324 -12.47 9.61 -2.52
N LEU A 325 -11.87 8.48 -2.15
CA LEU A 325 -12.59 7.38 -1.49
C LEU A 325 -13.27 7.90 -0.22
N SER A 326 -14.58 7.70 -0.14
CA SER A 326 -15.39 8.22 0.96
C SER A 326 -15.34 7.30 2.18
N ARG A 327 -15.68 7.84 3.35
CA ARG A 327 -15.86 7.06 4.59
C ARG A 327 -17.13 6.21 4.60
N GLU A 328 -17.97 6.25 3.56
CA GLU A 328 -19.15 5.40 3.39
C GLU A 328 -18.77 3.99 2.90
N THR A 329 -17.88 3.33 3.61
CA THR A 329 -17.34 2.01 3.26
C THR A 329 -18.28 0.85 3.58
N GLY A 330 -19.36 1.12 4.32
CA GLY A 330 -20.23 0.09 4.91
C GLY A 330 -19.77 -0.40 6.29
N PHE A 331 -18.65 0.12 6.82
CA PHE A 331 -18.08 -0.31 8.11
C PHE A 331 -17.94 0.85 9.10
N THR A 332 -18.17 0.57 10.38
CA THR A 332 -17.85 1.50 11.46
C THR A 332 -16.41 1.30 11.90
N ARG A 333 -15.55 2.27 11.59
CA ARG A 333 -14.13 2.31 11.94
C ARG A 333 -13.71 3.70 12.42
N GLN A 334 -12.61 3.78 13.15
CA GLN A 334 -12.03 5.04 13.61
C GLN A 334 -11.03 5.56 12.56
N TYR A 335 -11.52 5.88 11.35
CA TYR A 335 -10.67 6.45 10.30
C TYR A 335 -9.98 7.72 10.79
N GLY A 336 -8.69 7.83 10.47
CA GLY A 336 -7.79 8.91 10.92
C GLY A 336 -7.00 8.54 12.17
N ARG A 337 -7.47 7.54 12.94
CA ARG A 337 -6.71 6.98 14.06
C ARG A 337 -5.83 5.83 13.59
N ASN A 338 -4.53 5.98 13.82
CA ASN A 338 -3.52 4.99 13.51
C ASN A 338 -3.42 3.92 14.62
N PRO A 339 -3.70 2.63 14.33
CA PRO A 339 -3.50 1.55 15.29
C PRO A 339 -2.04 1.11 15.47
N TYR A 340 -1.13 1.63 14.64
CA TYR A 340 0.31 1.33 14.60
C TYR A 340 1.17 2.54 15.01
N ALA A 341 0.70 3.35 15.96
CA ALA A 341 1.43 4.55 16.38
C ALA A 341 2.87 4.23 16.86
N GLY A 342 3.85 4.96 16.33
CA GLY A 342 5.27 4.87 16.61
C GLY A 342 6.00 3.79 15.80
N TYR A 343 5.29 3.07 14.93
CA TYR A 343 5.86 1.91 14.24
C TYR A 343 7.01 2.28 13.30
N ASP A 344 6.94 3.44 12.65
CA ASP A 344 7.97 3.92 11.73
C ASP A 344 9.12 4.71 12.40
N THR A 345 9.18 4.67 13.73
CA THR A 345 10.31 5.16 14.54
C THR A 345 11.00 4.03 15.31
N TYR A 346 10.52 2.80 15.14
CA TYR A 346 10.99 1.63 15.85
C TYR A 346 12.27 1.08 15.23
N ASP A 347 13.34 1.04 16.01
CA ASP A 347 14.70 0.63 15.59
C ASP A 347 15.04 -0.84 15.91
N GLY A 348 14.06 -1.61 16.41
CA GLY A 348 14.22 -3.04 16.72
C GLY A 348 13.76 -3.97 15.59
N ASN A 349 13.46 -5.22 15.95
CA ASN A 349 12.93 -6.20 15.00
C ASN A 349 11.45 -5.91 14.63
N PRO A 350 11.13 -5.64 13.35
CA PRO A 350 9.78 -5.26 12.94
C PRO A 350 8.70 -6.26 13.39
N PHE A 351 7.49 -5.74 13.63
CA PHE A 351 6.40 -6.53 14.17
C PHE A 351 6.03 -7.67 13.21
N LEU A 352 5.89 -8.88 13.76
CA LEU A 352 5.61 -10.13 13.03
C LEU A 352 6.65 -10.54 11.97
N PHE A 353 7.82 -9.90 11.95
CA PHE A 353 8.90 -10.21 11.03
C PHE A 353 9.83 -11.28 11.62
N ASN A 354 10.09 -12.33 10.83
CA ASN A 354 10.99 -13.43 11.20
C ASN A 354 12.08 -13.68 10.14
N GLY A 355 12.20 -12.80 9.14
CA GLY A 355 13.26 -12.89 8.13
C GLY A 355 14.59 -12.35 8.65
N ASP A 356 15.62 -12.46 7.82
CA ASP A 356 16.90 -11.83 8.12
C ASP A 356 16.82 -10.33 7.84
N LEU A 357 17.28 -9.52 8.79
CA LEU A 357 17.37 -8.08 8.62
C LEU A 357 18.61 -7.73 7.79
N ASP A 358 18.41 -6.96 6.73
CA ASP A 358 19.50 -6.41 5.94
C ASP A 358 20.07 -5.17 6.64
N GLY A 359 21.32 -5.29 7.11
CA GLY A 359 21.98 -4.26 7.91
C GLY A 359 22.50 -3.04 7.14
N ARG A 360 22.23 -2.92 5.83
CA ARG A 360 22.66 -1.76 5.04
C ARG A 360 21.89 -0.47 5.39
N LEU A 361 20.64 -0.59 5.84
CA LEU A 361 19.82 0.52 6.35
C LEU A 361 19.09 0.09 7.62
N LEU A 362 18.51 1.05 8.36
CA LEU A 362 17.60 0.73 9.46
C LEU A 362 16.38 -0.03 8.94
N PRO A 363 15.81 -0.98 9.70
CA PRO A 363 14.69 -1.80 9.21
C PRO A 363 13.51 -0.98 8.68
N VAL A 364 13.10 0.05 9.42
CA VAL A 364 11.97 0.94 9.07
C VAL A 364 12.41 2.19 8.30
N GLU A 365 13.66 2.25 7.82
CA GLU A 365 14.07 3.28 6.86
C GLU A 365 13.16 3.17 5.63
N ARG A 366 12.60 4.29 5.20
CA ARG A 366 11.79 4.31 3.98
C ARG A 366 12.72 4.34 2.77
N VAL A 367 12.37 3.56 1.76
CA VAL A 367 13.05 3.56 0.47
C VAL A 367 12.04 3.76 -0.64
N ILE A 368 12.41 4.60 -1.61
CA ILE A 368 11.75 4.65 -2.89
C ILE A 368 12.39 3.59 -3.76
N ALA A 369 11.67 2.50 -3.99
CA ALA A 369 12.20 1.31 -4.63
C ALA A 369 11.66 1.14 -6.05
N VAL A 370 12.54 0.73 -6.96
CA VAL A 370 12.25 0.57 -8.39
C VAL A 370 12.82 -0.76 -8.86
N SER A 371 12.01 -1.56 -9.56
CA SER A 371 12.47 -2.73 -10.30
C SER A 371 12.32 -2.45 -11.79
N MET A 372 13.43 -2.38 -12.53
CA MET A 372 13.38 -2.21 -13.99
C MET A 372 14.56 -2.89 -14.67
N ASP A 373 14.28 -3.49 -15.84
CA ASP A 373 15.29 -4.13 -16.69
C ASP A 373 16.18 -5.15 -15.95
N GLY A 374 15.58 -5.87 -15.00
CA GLY A 374 16.26 -6.89 -14.16
C GLY A 374 17.12 -6.32 -13.03
N VAL A 375 17.09 -5.00 -12.80
CA VAL A 375 17.81 -4.32 -11.74
C VAL A 375 16.82 -3.82 -10.69
N ASP A 376 17.13 -4.11 -9.43
CA ASP A 376 16.42 -3.60 -8.26
C ASP A 376 17.23 -2.45 -7.65
N LEU A 377 16.61 -1.28 -7.55
CA LEU A 377 17.20 -0.04 -7.02
C LEU A 377 16.36 0.48 -5.85
N ALA A 378 17.03 1.07 -4.87
CA ALA A 378 16.36 1.77 -3.78
C ALA A 378 17.08 3.08 -3.44
N PHE A 379 16.28 4.14 -3.33
CA PHE A 379 16.70 5.46 -2.90
C PHE A 379 16.24 5.66 -1.45
N PRO A 380 17.16 5.68 -0.46
CA PRO A 380 16.79 5.96 0.92
C PRO A 380 16.08 7.31 1.02
N LEU A 381 14.96 7.35 1.73
CA LEU A 381 14.16 8.56 1.85
C LEU A 381 14.94 9.65 2.60
N SER A 382 15.80 9.29 3.55
CA SER A 382 16.72 10.22 4.19
C SER A 382 17.62 10.97 3.21
N VAL A 383 18.24 10.26 2.26
CA VAL A 383 19.07 10.86 1.20
C VAL A 383 18.21 11.72 0.28
N LEU A 384 17.05 11.19 -0.15
CA LEU A 384 16.15 11.89 -1.06
C LEU A 384 15.54 13.16 -0.42
N GLN A 385 15.36 13.19 0.91
CA GLN A 385 14.93 14.38 1.64
C GLN A 385 15.97 15.50 1.64
N GLU A 386 17.26 15.15 1.60
CA GLU A 386 18.37 16.09 1.53
C GLU A 386 18.57 16.61 0.10
N GLU A 387 18.65 15.71 -0.89
CA GLU A 387 18.92 16.06 -2.29
C GLU A 387 17.70 16.60 -3.04
N ARG A 388 16.49 16.25 -2.59
CA ARG A 388 15.16 16.64 -3.13
C ARG A 388 14.86 16.15 -4.55
N VAL A 389 15.85 16.05 -5.41
CA VAL A 389 15.75 15.57 -6.79
C VAL A 389 16.98 14.72 -7.10
N ILE A 390 16.77 13.53 -7.64
CA ILE A 390 17.85 12.64 -8.08
C ILE A 390 17.65 12.35 -9.56
N ASN A 391 18.64 12.69 -10.39
CA ASN A 391 18.69 12.25 -11.79
C ASN A 391 19.57 10.99 -11.85
N TYR A 392 19.03 9.88 -12.35
CA TYR A 392 19.72 8.60 -12.28
C TYR A 392 19.58 7.81 -13.59
N GLU A 393 20.66 7.12 -13.96
CA GLU A 393 20.72 6.27 -15.15
C GLU A 393 20.63 4.80 -14.75
N VAL A 394 19.66 4.08 -15.32
CA VAL A 394 19.48 2.63 -15.12
C VAL A 394 19.58 1.94 -16.46
N GLY A 395 20.73 1.33 -16.75
CA GLY A 395 21.01 0.80 -18.08
C GLY A 395 21.02 1.92 -19.10
N GLU A 396 20.05 1.94 -20.03
CA GLU A 396 19.88 3.01 -21.02
C GLU A 396 18.76 3.99 -20.66
N ARG A 397 18.03 3.75 -19.56
CA ARG A 397 16.91 4.61 -19.14
C ARG A 397 17.39 5.72 -18.23
N GLN A 398 16.84 6.91 -18.44
CA GLN A 398 17.07 8.08 -17.60
C GLN A 398 15.83 8.27 -16.74
N ILE A 399 15.99 8.24 -15.42
CA ILE A 399 14.90 8.45 -14.47
C ILE A 399 15.15 9.66 -13.61
N ALA A 400 14.07 10.33 -13.22
CA ALA A 400 14.09 11.40 -12.24
C ALA A 400 13.27 10.98 -11.02
N VAL A 401 13.87 11.07 -9.84
CA VAL A 401 13.23 10.81 -8.55
C VAL A 401 12.99 12.15 -7.87
N PHE A 402 11.73 12.49 -7.64
CA PHE A 402 11.31 13.74 -7.01
C PHE A 402 10.96 13.50 -5.56
N HIS A 403 11.23 14.50 -4.71
CA HIS A 403 10.72 14.55 -3.35
C HIS A 403 10.17 15.92 -2.97
N LYS A 404 9.02 15.86 -2.29
CA LYS A 404 8.29 17.03 -1.82
C LYS A 404 7.77 16.84 -0.40
N PHE A 405 8.14 17.76 0.49
CA PHE A 405 7.56 17.85 1.84
C PHE A 405 6.06 18.23 1.82
N GLY A 406 5.39 17.98 2.95
CA GLY A 406 3.98 18.29 3.18
C GLY A 406 3.09 17.05 3.28
N THR A 407 3.66 15.85 3.41
CA THR A 407 2.90 14.59 3.53
C THR A 407 3.27 13.90 4.83
N THR A 408 2.30 13.72 5.72
CA THR A 408 2.56 13.08 7.01
C THR A 408 2.66 11.56 6.90
N SER A 409 3.39 10.95 7.83
CA SER A 409 3.41 9.50 7.99
C SER A 409 2.04 8.99 8.43
N ALA A 410 1.59 7.86 7.87
CA ALA A 410 0.41 7.14 8.36
C ALA A 410 0.69 6.30 9.62
N LEU A 411 1.96 6.18 10.04
CA LEU A 411 2.44 5.17 10.99
C LEU A 411 3.17 5.77 12.21
N ASP A 412 3.23 7.09 12.33
CA ASP A 412 3.97 7.82 13.38
C ASP A 412 3.07 8.16 14.59
N ALA A 413 2.22 9.19 14.52
CA ALA A 413 1.34 9.57 15.64
C ALA A 413 0.02 8.77 15.66
N SER A 414 -0.71 8.83 16.79
CA SER A 414 -2.04 8.21 16.90
C SER A 414 -3.10 8.87 16.00
N ALA A 415 -2.98 10.17 15.76
CA ALA A 415 -3.76 10.88 14.75
C ALA A 415 -2.85 11.11 13.53
N ILE A 416 -3.23 10.60 12.36
CA ILE A 416 -2.36 10.66 11.15
C ILE A 416 -2.05 12.11 10.76
N ALA A 417 -3.01 13.02 10.93
CA ALA A 417 -2.82 14.44 10.65
C ALA A 417 -1.81 15.15 11.58
N GLU A 418 -1.47 14.56 12.73
CA GLU A 418 -0.49 15.11 13.69
C GLU A 418 0.88 14.42 13.60
N SER A 419 1.05 13.51 12.64
CA SER A 419 2.29 12.78 12.42
C SER A 419 3.37 13.65 11.81
N ARG A 420 4.64 13.24 11.94
CA ARG A 420 5.77 13.87 11.26
C ARG A 420 5.57 13.89 9.74
N ASP A 421 6.05 14.97 9.14
CA ASP A 421 6.21 15.09 7.70
C ASP A 421 7.34 14.16 7.25
N VAL A 422 6.98 13.22 6.38
CA VAL A 422 7.94 12.31 5.71
C VAL A 422 8.09 12.65 4.24
N GLY A 423 7.28 13.58 3.74
CA GLY A 423 7.21 13.94 2.33
C GLY A 423 6.61 12.85 1.46
N ALA A 424 6.53 13.18 0.18
CA ALA A 424 6.10 12.31 -0.89
C ALA A 424 7.22 12.18 -1.92
N ALA A 425 7.21 11.09 -2.66
CA ALA A 425 8.13 10.87 -3.77
C ALA A 425 7.38 10.42 -5.02
N GLY A 426 7.94 10.77 -6.17
CA GLY A 426 7.53 10.30 -7.48
C GLY A 426 8.75 9.90 -8.31
N VAL A 427 8.59 8.90 -9.17
CA VAL A 427 9.65 8.44 -10.09
C VAL A 427 9.13 8.52 -11.50
N PHE A 428 9.91 9.11 -12.40
CA PHE A 428 9.50 9.41 -13.76
C PHE A 428 10.57 9.02 -14.77
N ASP A 429 10.13 8.63 -15.97
CA ASP A 429 11.00 8.66 -17.15
C ASP A 429 11.35 10.12 -17.44
N ALA A 430 12.64 10.43 -17.47
CA ALA A 430 13.15 11.77 -17.69
C ALA A 430 13.15 12.15 -19.19
N VAL A 431 12.79 11.25 -20.09
CA VAL A 431 12.67 11.52 -21.52
C VAL A 431 11.27 12.03 -21.86
N LEU A 432 11.20 13.27 -22.33
CA LEU A 432 9.97 13.92 -22.78
C LEU A 432 10.10 14.35 -24.23
N ASP A 433 9.18 13.93 -25.08
CA ASP A 433 9.16 14.26 -26.52
C ASP A 433 10.52 13.99 -27.23
N GLY A 434 11.25 12.95 -26.78
CA GLY A 434 12.55 12.55 -27.32
C GLY A 434 13.76 13.30 -26.76
N GLN A 435 13.55 14.22 -25.81
CA GLN A 435 14.62 14.93 -25.11
C GLN A 435 14.75 14.41 -23.67
N THR A 436 15.96 14.02 -23.28
CA THR A 436 16.28 13.79 -21.87
C THR A 436 16.30 15.12 -21.13
N LEU A 437 15.47 15.23 -20.10
CA LEU A 437 15.47 16.33 -19.15
C LEU A 437 16.31 15.96 -17.92
N THR A 438 16.88 16.99 -17.29
CA THR A 438 17.49 16.89 -15.96
C THR A 438 16.83 17.89 -15.06
N PHE A 439 16.71 17.55 -13.78
CA PHE A 439 15.93 18.31 -12.83
C PHE A 439 16.77 18.76 -11.63
N GLY A 440 16.44 19.93 -11.11
CA GLY A 440 17.00 20.47 -9.88
C GLY A 440 15.91 20.91 -8.91
N ALA A 441 16.29 21.11 -7.64
CA ALA A 441 15.42 21.72 -6.64
C ALA A 441 15.79 23.19 -6.45
N GLU A 442 14.81 24.08 -6.65
CA GLU A 442 14.91 25.50 -6.35
C GLU A 442 13.92 25.86 -5.24
N GLU A 443 14.42 26.08 -4.03
CA GLU A 443 13.59 26.23 -2.82
C GLU A 443 12.64 25.03 -2.64
N ASP A 444 11.33 25.23 -2.75
CA ASP A 444 10.31 24.18 -2.68
C ASP A 444 9.82 23.71 -4.07
N ARG A 445 10.43 24.19 -5.16
CA ARG A 445 10.06 23.85 -6.54
C ARG A 445 11.02 22.82 -7.13
N ILE A 446 10.48 21.94 -7.95
CA ILE A 446 11.26 21.10 -8.86
C ILE A 446 11.27 21.79 -10.21
N VAL A 447 12.43 21.98 -10.81
CA VAL A 447 12.61 22.66 -12.10
C VAL A 447 13.43 21.82 -13.05
N ASP A 448 13.17 21.87 -14.35
CA ASP A 448 14.07 21.27 -15.35
C ASP A 448 15.17 22.25 -15.78
N ASP A 449 16.39 21.75 -15.99
CA ASP A 449 17.55 22.56 -16.34
C ASP A 449 17.50 23.09 -17.78
N GLN A 450 16.74 22.42 -18.66
CA GLN A 450 16.70 22.71 -20.09
C GLN A 450 15.87 23.96 -20.40
N THR A 451 14.79 24.18 -19.66
CA THR A 451 13.81 25.25 -19.93
C THR A 451 13.49 26.08 -18.70
N GLY A 452 13.83 25.62 -17.49
CA GLY A 452 13.44 26.25 -16.23
C GLY A 452 11.93 26.12 -15.94
N SER A 453 11.24 25.15 -16.54
CA SER A 453 9.82 24.90 -16.24
C SER A 453 9.71 24.26 -14.86
N ALA A 454 8.64 24.56 -14.14
CA ALA A 454 8.44 24.01 -12.81
C ALA A 454 7.46 22.84 -12.82
N TRP A 455 7.75 21.85 -11.98
CA TRP A 455 7.07 20.56 -11.97
C TRP A 455 6.45 20.28 -10.61
N ASP A 456 5.27 19.64 -10.61
CA ASP A 456 4.66 19.10 -9.40
C ASP A 456 5.17 17.69 -9.08
N ILE A 457 4.74 17.16 -7.93
CA ILE A 457 5.14 15.82 -7.46
C ILE A 457 4.60 14.67 -8.33
N PHE A 458 3.68 14.95 -9.25
CA PHE A 458 3.13 13.99 -10.21
C PHE A 458 3.81 14.07 -11.58
N GLY A 459 4.87 14.87 -11.71
CA GLY A 459 5.58 15.04 -12.97
C GLY A 459 4.79 15.83 -14.00
N ASN A 460 3.88 16.71 -13.57
CA ASN A 460 3.24 17.69 -14.46
C ASN A 460 4.00 19.01 -14.43
N ALA A 461 4.31 19.55 -15.60
CA ALA A 461 4.83 20.90 -15.73
C ALA A 461 3.71 21.90 -15.45
N THR A 462 3.87 22.70 -14.39
CA THR A 462 2.88 23.65 -13.88
C THR A 462 3.10 25.08 -14.36
N ASP A 463 4.34 25.43 -14.75
CA ASP A 463 4.73 26.76 -15.18
C ASP A 463 5.95 26.68 -16.11
N GLY A 464 6.21 27.75 -16.88
CA GLY A 464 7.32 27.83 -17.83
C GLY A 464 7.02 27.24 -19.21
N PRO A 465 8.05 27.13 -20.07
CA PRO A 465 7.89 26.71 -21.48
C PRO A 465 7.25 25.32 -21.68
N LEU A 466 7.37 24.41 -20.73
CA LEU A 466 6.81 23.06 -20.79
C LEU A 466 5.45 22.94 -20.09
N ALA A 467 4.86 24.03 -19.59
CA ALA A 467 3.58 23.99 -18.87
C ALA A 467 2.49 23.19 -19.62
N GLY A 468 1.84 22.27 -18.90
CA GLY A 468 0.83 21.34 -19.43
C GLY A 468 1.39 20.03 -20.00
N LYS A 469 2.72 19.86 -20.05
CA LYS A 469 3.36 18.56 -20.32
C LYS A 469 3.40 17.69 -19.07
N LYS A 470 3.49 16.38 -19.27
CA LYS A 470 3.51 15.36 -18.21
C LYS A 470 4.60 14.34 -18.50
N LEU A 471 5.40 14.00 -17.50
CA LEU A 471 6.36 12.90 -17.57
C LEU A 471 5.64 11.55 -17.43
N THR A 472 6.21 10.51 -17.99
CA THR A 472 5.68 9.15 -17.83
C THR A 472 6.07 8.64 -16.44
N PRO A 473 5.11 8.30 -15.56
CA PRO A 473 5.44 7.75 -14.25
C PRO A 473 6.03 6.35 -14.38
N VAL A 474 7.05 6.07 -13.58
CA VAL A 474 7.66 4.75 -13.44
C VAL A 474 7.01 4.03 -12.26
N VAL A 475 6.70 2.75 -12.41
CA VAL A 475 6.26 1.90 -11.30
C VAL A 475 7.35 1.88 -10.24
N HIS A 476 6.99 2.34 -9.03
CA HIS A 476 7.86 2.37 -7.87
C HIS A 476 7.04 2.10 -6.62
N GLY A 477 7.72 1.78 -5.53
CA GLY A 477 7.10 1.63 -4.21
C GLY A 477 7.77 2.50 -3.17
N ASN A 478 7.03 2.84 -2.12
CA ASN A 478 7.54 3.50 -0.93
C ASN A 478 7.47 2.51 0.23
N HIS A 479 8.57 1.81 0.51
CA HIS A 479 8.56 0.66 1.42
C HIS A 479 9.46 0.90 2.63
N PHE A 480 9.20 0.18 3.72
CA PHE A 480 10.26 -0.04 4.70
C PHE A 480 11.34 -0.96 4.15
N TRP A 481 12.60 -0.65 4.45
CA TRP A 481 13.76 -1.36 3.94
C TRP A 481 13.71 -2.86 4.26
N PHE A 482 13.33 -3.25 5.48
CA PHE A 482 13.26 -4.65 5.85
C PHE A 482 12.30 -5.45 4.95
N ALA A 483 11.19 -4.82 4.56
CA ALA A 483 10.16 -5.45 3.74
C ALA A 483 10.60 -5.53 2.28
N TRP A 484 11.36 -4.55 1.78
CA TRP A 484 11.93 -4.59 0.44
C TRP A 484 13.10 -5.58 0.32
N ALA A 485 14.10 -5.46 1.19
CA ALA A 485 15.35 -6.20 1.12
C ALA A 485 15.18 -7.71 1.28
N VAL A 486 14.17 -8.16 2.04
CA VAL A 486 13.87 -9.59 2.21
C VAL A 486 13.38 -10.24 0.91
N PHE A 487 12.76 -9.48 0.00
CA PHE A 487 12.36 -9.96 -1.32
C PHE A 487 13.42 -9.66 -2.38
N LYS A 488 14.13 -8.53 -2.25
CA LYS A 488 15.13 -8.05 -3.21
C LYS A 488 16.50 -7.83 -2.56
N PRO A 489 17.19 -8.89 -2.09
CA PRO A 489 18.42 -8.77 -1.31
C PRO A 489 19.58 -8.15 -2.09
N ASP A 490 19.62 -8.32 -3.41
CA ASP A 490 20.69 -7.79 -4.27
C ASP A 490 20.45 -6.34 -4.71
N THR A 491 19.47 -5.65 -4.10
CA THR A 491 19.13 -4.25 -4.42
C THR A 491 20.35 -3.35 -4.35
N ILE A 492 20.54 -2.53 -5.37
CA ILE A 492 21.53 -1.46 -5.40
C ILE A 492 20.95 -0.26 -4.64
N LEU A 493 21.68 0.18 -3.60
CA LEU A 493 21.33 1.37 -2.84
C LEU A 493 22.01 2.60 -3.43
N TYR A 494 21.22 3.64 -3.67
CA TYR A 494 21.76 4.97 -3.96
C TYR A 494 22.38 5.55 -2.68
N GLN A 495 23.62 6.03 -2.77
CA GLN A 495 24.41 6.52 -1.62
C GLN A 495 24.51 8.05 -1.53
N GLY A 496 23.86 8.77 -2.43
CA GLY A 496 23.98 10.23 -2.55
C GLY A 496 25.12 10.68 -3.46
N GLU A 497 25.08 11.94 -3.89
CA GLU A 497 26.11 12.54 -4.77
C GLU A 497 27.50 12.59 -4.11
N ASP A 498 27.54 12.73 -2.78
CA ASP A 498 28.77 12.78 -1.97
C ASP A 498 29.31 11.39 -1.56
N GLY A 499 28.63 10.31 -1.96
CA GLY A 499 28.93 8.93 -1.56
C GLY A 499 29.82 8.12 -2.51
N ALA A 500 30.38 8.75 -3.56
CA ALA A 500 31.19 8.10 -4.59
C ALA A 500 32.68 7.91 -4.25
#